data_AF-A0A9N9UKB5-F1
#
_entry.id   AF-A0A9N9UKB5-F1
#
_cell.length_a   1.000
_cell.length_b   1.000
_cell.length_c   1.000
_cell.angle_alpha   90.00
_cell.angle_beta   90.00
_cell.angle_gamma   90.00
#
_symmetry.space_group_name_H-M   'P 1'
#
loop_
_entity.id
_entity.type
_entity.pdbx_description
1 polymer ?
#
loop_
_entity_poly.entity_id
_entity_poly.type
_entity_poly.pdbx_seq_one_letter_code
_entity_poly.pdbx_strand_id
1 'polypeptide(L)'
;MKIHPEYRHSALVANGNRTRTPPGTDLFLHAMTRLHEFVLFDTSCNPIELAEVLCCASLYFHCVDFRSASYRMIGQAIRVALGDGMHTKIHSQDMDSTRSERCHRVWWTIYVLDRQMSSLMGVPMGIPEEQIEAGLPTFPGQPQKSMGLEIQIKLSKVLAQILNTVYGAEGRLDKCFLATMKDALKNIASVTDQLNDSFGIARNGLRGGVCRLSSSLHVLHHQCIVIAARPLLYTFLQARLGQSDLSLAHVHCSGSIRSLIFMCIESAQQILIILTDLQRENLLVSFRLANGASKESFLRFDLDAIFAASVALVVATAIDAALVKDQQLWSETSHSLLGHMVDRGNMLAVQFKAEIDILEDMCSRLRVNWGVQDHCQSPSSETRARTRNDESESLMFGTSAFDPLD
;
A
#
# COMPACT_ATOMS: atom_id res chain seq x y z
N MET A 1 -13.27 14.52 -1.86
CA MET A 1 -13.42 13.08 -2.13
C MET A 1 -14.51 12.52 -1.22
N LYS A 2 -15.77 12.47 -1.69
CA LYS A 2 -16.88 11.86 -0.93
C LYS A 2 -16.91 10.37 -1.25
N ILE A 3 -16.61 9.54 -0.26
CA ILE A 3 -16.59 8.07 -0.39
C ILE A 3 -18.05 7.59 -0.37
N HIS A 4 -18.52 7.05 -1.49
CA HIS A 4 -19.87 6.48 -1.61
C HIS A 4 -20.00 5.20 -0.75
N PRO A 5 -21.10 4.97 0.00
CA PRO A 5 -21.12 3.96 1.05
C PRO A 5 -21.52 2.53 0.63
N GLU A 6 -21.74 2.23 -0.66
CA GLU A 6 -22.63 1.11 -1.04
C GLU A 6 -21.99 -0.25 -1.33
N TYR A 7 -20.70 -0.47 -1.06
CA TYR A 7 -20.11 -1.81 -1.16
C TYR A 7 -19.60 -2.29 0.19
N ARG A 8 -20.53 -2.68 1.07
CA ARG A 8 -20.23 -3.40 2.30
C ARG A 8 -21.25 -4.53 2.46
N HIS A 9 -20.77 -5.66 2.99
CA HIS A 9 -21.55 -6.83 3.41
C HIS A 9 -21.79 -7.92 2.34
N SER A 10 -20.82 -8.80 2.10
CA SER A 10 -21.13 -10.11 1.48
C SER A 10 -20.42 -11.33 2.07
N ALA A 11 -19.39 -11.18 2.91
CA ALA A 11 -18.66 -12.36 3.42
C ALA A 11 -19.29 -13.04 4.66
N LEU A 12 -20.15 -12.35 5.43
CA LEU A 12 -20.85 -12.94 6.59
C LEU A 12 -22.38 -13.04 6.44
N VAL A 13 -22.96 -12.44 5.39
CA VAL A 13 -24.39 -12.56 5.11
C VAL A 13 -24.58 -13.74 4.18
N ALA A 14 -24.94 -14.88 4.74
CA ALA A 14 -25.30 -16.09 4.02
C ALA A 14 -26.49 -15.83 3.09
N ASN A 15 -26.22 -15.44 1.85
CA ASN A 15 -27.25 -15.32 0.83
C ASN A 15 -27.29 -16.62 0.02
N GLY A 16 -28.14 -17.56 0.45
CA GLY A 16 -28.91 -18.54 -0.33
C GLY A 16 -28.22 -19.55 -1.27
N ASN A 17 -27.00 -19.33 -1.74
CA ASN A 17 -26.35 -20.16 -2.75
C ASN A 17 -24.93 -20.52 -2.33
N ARG A 18 -24.76 -21.66 -1.65
CA ARG A 18 -23.47 -22.33 -1.36
C ARG A 18 -22.30 -21.38 -1.04
N THR A 19 -22.49 -20.45 -0.11
CA THR A 19 -21.39 -19.61 0.38
C THR A 19 -20.55 -20.45 1.32
N ARG A 20 -19.35 -20.87 0.88
CA ARG A 20 -18.33 -21.42 1.78
C ARG A 20 -18.11 -20.38 2.89
N THR A 21 -18.32 -20.75 4.14
CA THR A 21 -18.01 -19.84 5.25
C THR A 21 -16.48 -19.71 5.35
N PRO A 22 -15.95 -18.51 5.63
CA PRO A 22 -14.50 -18.35 5.83
C PRO A 22 -13.98 -19.31 6.91
N PRO A 23 -12.77 -19.87 6.76
CA PRO A 23 -12.20 -20.79 7.75
C PRO A 23 -12.21 -20.19 9.16
N GLY A 24 -12.74 -20.96 10.13
CA GLY A 24 -12.77 -20.54 11.53
C GLY A 24 -13.90 -19.59 11.92
N THR A 25 -14.88 -19.34 11.03
CA THR A 25 -16.03 -18.45 11.32
C THR A 25 -16.75 -18.81 12.61
N ASP A 26 -17.06 -20.09 12.85
CA ASP A 26 -17.81 -20.50 14.05
C ASP A 26 -17.03 -20.23 15.34
N LEU A 27 -15.71 -20.50 15.32
CA LEU A 27 -14.81 -20.20 16.43
C LEU A 27 -14.71 -18.69 16.68
N PHE A 28 -14.63 -17.91 15.60
CA PHE A 28 -14.58 -16.46 15.67
C PHE A 28 -15.86 -15.87 16.25
N LEU A 29 -17.03 -16.31 15.76
CA LEU A 29 -18.32 -15.86 16.28
C LEU A 29 -18.47 -16.18 17.77
N HIS A 30 -18.10 -17.40 18.17
CA HIS A 30 -18.10 -17.79 19.58
C HIS A 30 -17.16 -16.92 20.44
N ALA A 31 -15.97 -16.60 19.93
CA ALA A 31 -15.03 -15.71 20.61
C ALA A 31 -15.60 -14.29 20.74
N MET A 32 -16.25 -13.77 19.70
CA MET A 32 -16.84 -12.42 19.70
C MET A 32 -18.00 -12.28 20.68
N THR A 33 -18.81 -13.33 20.88
CA THR A 33 -19.88 -13.33 21.90
C THR A 33 -19.30 -13.13 23.31
N ARG A 34 -18.17 -13.76 23.61
CA ARG A 34 -17.50 -13.64 24.92
C ARG A 34 -16.72 -12.33 25.06
N LEU A 35 -16.17 -11.81 23.96
CA LEU A 35 -15.37 -10.60 23.97
C LEU A 35 -16.18 -9.37 24.40
N HIS A 36 -17.48 -9.32 24.06
CA HIS A 36 -18.35 -8.20 24.44
C HIS A 36 -18.50 -8.06 25.96
N GLU A 37 -18.59 -9.18 26.66
CA GLU A 37 -18.63 -9.21 28.14
C GLU A 37 -17.27 -8.79 28.70
N PHE A 38 -16.20 -9.25 28.06
CA PHE A 38 -14.81 -9.04 28.48
C PHE A 38 -14.33 -7.59 28.35
N VAL A 39 -14.68 -6.90 27.25
CA VAL A 39 -14.24 -5.51 26.99
C VAL A 39 -14.96 -4.49 27.89
N LEU A 40 -16.21 -4.76 28.27
CA LEU A 40 -17.07 -3.76 28.92
C LEU A 40 -17.13 -3.89 30.45
N PHE A 41 -17.00 -5.11 31.01
CA PHE A 41 -17.35 -5.36 32.40
C PHE A 41 -16.21 -5.92 33.26
N ASP A 42 -15.12 -6.42 32.66
CA ASP A 42 -14.04 -7.06 33.41
C ASP A 42 -12.84 -6.12 33.64
N THR A 43 -12.84 -5.42 34.77
CA THR A 43 -11.70 -4.63 35.27
C THR A 43 -10.55 -5.49 35.81
N SER A 44 -10.70 -6.82 35.91
CA SER A 44 -9.66 -7.74 36.39
C SER A 44 -8.83 -8.32 35.24
N CYS A 45 -9.17 -7.99 33.99
CA CYS A 45 -8.49 -8.48 32.82
C CYS A 45 -7.05 -7.95 32.72
N ASN A 46 -6.10 -8.82 32.38
CA ASN A 46 -4.74 -8.43 32.01
C ASN A 46 -4.76 -7.62 30.69
N PRO A 47 -4.36 -6.33 30.69
CA PRO A 47 -4.41 -5.48 29.51
C PRO A 47 -3.63 -6.02 28.31
N ILE A 48 -2.53 -6.74 28.55
CA ILE A 48 -1.71 -7.36 27.51
C ILE A 48 -2.53 -8.45 26.78
N GLU A 49 -3.26 -9.28 27.53
CA GLU A 49 -4.09 -10.35 26.96
C GLU A 49 -5.28 -9.77 26.20
N LEU A 50 -5.92 -8.75 26.74
CA LEU A 50 -7.00 -8.05 26.03
C LEU A 50 -6.51 -7.48 24.69
N ALA A 51 -5.34 -6.84 24.69
CA ALA A 51 -4.75 -6.26 23.50
C ALA A 51 -4.39 -7.33 22.45
N GLU A 52 -3.88 -8.49 22.88
CA GLU A 52 -3.64 -9.66 22.01
C GLU A 52 -4.93 -10.19 21.38
N VAL A 53 -5.99 -10.37 22.18
CA VAL A 53 -7.29 -10.86 21.69
C VAL A 53 -7.90 -9.88 20.68
N LEU A 54 -7.84 -8.57 20.96
CA LEU A 54 -8.30 -7.53 20.04
C LEU A 54 -7.48 -7.50 18.75
N CYS A 55 -6.16 -7.75 18.81
CA CYS A 55 -5.33 -7.91 17.61
C CYS A 55 -5.77 -9.10 16.76
N CYS A 56 -5.96 -10.26 17.38
CA CYS A 56 -6.45 -11.45 16.68
C CYS A 56 -7.82 -11.21 16.05
N ALA A 57 -8.71 -10.51 16.75
CA ALA A 57 -10.02 -10.18 16.22
C ALA A 57 -9.93 -9.21 15.04
N SER A 58 -9.06 -8.20 15.13
CA SER A 58 -8.79 -7.29 14.02
C SER A 58 -8.27 -8.02 12.79
N LEU A 59 -7.28 -8.90 12.97
CA LEU A 59 -6.72 -9.71 11.89
C LEU A 59 -7.79 -10.56 11.22
N TYR A 60 -8.64 -11.24 11.99
CA TYR A 60 -9.72 -12.03 11.42
C TYR A 60 -10.69 -11.17 10.59
N PHE A 61 -11.17 -10.06 11.15
CA PHE A 61 -12.04 -9.13 10.42
C PHE A 61 -11.39 -8.59 9.15
N HIS A 62 -10.08 -8.31 9.18
CA HIS A 62 -9.33 -7.90 7.99
C HIS A 62 -9.38 -9.00 6.93
N CYS A 63 -9.15 -10.24 7.32
CA CYS A 63 -9.10 -11.38 6.41
C CYS A 63 -10.46 -11.77 5.80
N VAL A 64 -11.58 -11.34 6.39
CA VAL A 64 -12.93 -11.48 5.81
C VAL A 64 -13.44 -10.20 5.12
N ASP A 65 -12.59 -9.20 4.90
CA ASP A 65 -12.92 -7.88 4.32
C ASP A 65 -13.93 -7.04 5.13
N PHE A 66 -14.01 -7.27 6.44
CA PHE A 66 -14.75 -6.41 7.37
C PHE A 66 -13.86 -5.25 7.83
N ARG A 67 -13.37 -4.44 6.88
CA ARG A 67 -12.36 -3.38 7.11
C ARG A 67 -12.71 -2.42 8.25
N SER A 68 -13.96 -1.95 8.31
CA SER A 68 -14.39 -1.06 9.40
C SER A 68 -14.40 -1.73 10.77
N ALA A 69 -14.73 -3.02 10.86
CA ALA A 69 -14.68 -3.75 12.12
C ALA A 69 -13.23 -4.01 12.54
N SER A 70 -12.39 -4.45 11.60
CA SER A 70 -10.94 -4.61 11.80
C SER A 70 -10.31 -3.34 12.35
N TYR A 71 -10.54 -2.20 11.70
CA TYR A 71 -10.00 -0.91 12.15
C TYR A 71 -10.47 -0.50 13.55
N ARG A 72 -11.73 -0.76 13.90
CA ARG A 72 -12.21 -0.52 15.28
C ARG A 72 -11.52 -1.42 16.29
N MET A 73 -11.32 -2.70 15.98
CA MET A 73 -10.68 -3.65 16.90
C MET A 73 -9.20 -3.30 17.12
N ILE A 74 -8.45 -2.97 16.05
CA ILE A 74 -7.04 -2.54 16.22
C ILE A 74 -6.95 -1.19 16.95
N GLY A 75 -7.88 -0.26 16.67
CA GLY A 75 -7.99 0.99 17.41
C GLY A 75 -8.24 0.76 18.91
N GLN A 76 -9.10 -0.19 19.26
CA GLN A 76 -9.33 -0.58 20.66
C GLN A 76 -8.06 -1.18 21.28
N ALA A 77 -7.36 -2.06 20.56
CA ALA A 77 -6.09 -2.63 21.03
C ALA A 77 -5.05 -1.54 21.30
N ILE A 78 -4.94 -0.54 20.41
CA ILE A 78 -4.11 0.65 20.63
C ILE A 78 -4.50 1.38 21.90
N ARG A 79 -5.79 1.62 22.15
CA ARG A 79 -6.24 2.37 23.32
C ARG A 79 -5.94 1.62 24.62
N VAL A 80 -6.11 0.30 24.62
CA VAL A 80 -5.72 -0.56 25.76
C VAL A 80 -4.20 -0.46 26.00
N ALA A 81 -3.40 -0.63 24.95
CA ALA A 81 -1.94 -0.57 25.07
C ALA A 81 -1.41 0.80 25.49
N LEU A 82 -2.03 1.89 25.01
CA LEU A 82 -1.72 3.25 25.44
C LEU A 82 -2.10 3.47 26.92
N GLY A 83 -3.29 3.04 27.32
CA GLY A 83 -3.78 3.18 28.70
C GLY A 83 -2.94 2.43 29.72
N ASP A 84 -2.37 1.28 29.33
CA ASP A 84 -1.44 0.50 30.16
C ASP A 84 0.02 0.98 30.09
N GLY A 85 0.32 1.99 29.26
CA GLY A 85 1.68 2.53 29.13
C GLY A 85 2.64 1.66 28.30
N MET A 86 2.15 0.72 27.49
CA MET A 86 3.01 -0.19 26.69
C MET A 86 3.91 0.52 25.66
N HIS A 87 3.64 1.80 25.39
CA HIS A 87 4.37 2.66 24.47
C HIS A 87 5.57 3.38 25.11
N THR A 88 5.71 3.33 26.44
CA THR A 88 6.79 4.01 27.18
C THR A 88 7.96 3.07 27.45
N LYS A 89 9.08 3.61 27.95
CA LYS A 89 10.16 2.78 28.49
C LYS A 89 9.66 1.99 29.69
N ILE A 90 9.79 0.67 29.64
CA ILE A 90 9.57 -0.19 30.81
C ILE A 90 10.87 -0.18 31.63
N HIS A 91 10.84 0.40 32.83
CA HIS A 91 11.99 0.35 33.72
C HIS A 91 12.12 -1.05 34.33
N SER A 92 13.31 -1.64 34.25
CA SER A 92 13.59 -3.02 34.66
C SER A 92 13.40 -3.29 36.15
N GLN A 93 13.28 -2.25 36.98
CA GLN A 93 12.99 -2.37 38.41
C GLN A 93 11.49 -2.63 38.68
N ASP A 94 10.62 -2.35 37.71
CA ASP A 94 9.18 -2.32 37.93
C ASP A 94 8.46 -3.58 37.44
N MET A 95 9.10 -4.43 36.62
CA MET A 95 8.43 -5.57 35.97
C MET A 95 9.33 -6.79 35.74
N ASP A 96 8.74 -7.99 35.84
CA ASP A 96 9.36 -9.24 35.40
C ASP A 96 9.75 -9.18 33.91
N SER A 97 10.96 -9.66 33.61
CA SER A 97 11.54 -9.71 32.26
C SER A 97 10.62 -10.38 31.23
N THR A 98 9.91 -11.44 31.60
CA THR A 98 9.01 -12.16 30.70
C THR A 98 7.80 -11.31 30.32
N ARG A 99 7.23 -10.60 31.31
CA ARG A 99 6.06 -9.72 31.08
C ARG A 99 6.45 -8.47 30.29
N SER A 100 7.63 -7.91 30.55
CA SER A 100 8.19 -6.81 29.76
C SER A 100 8.35 -7.19 28.28
N GLU A 101 8.91 -8.37 28.00
CA GLU A 101 9.05 -8.86 26.62
C GLU A 101 7.71 -9.12 25.93
N ARG A 102 6.72 -9.69 26.65
CA ARG A 102 5.36 -9.86 26.10
C ARG A 102 4.73 -8.50 25.76
N CYS A 103 4.89 -7.51 26.64
CA CYS A 103 4.42 -6.14 26.43
C CYS A 103 5.03 -5.53 25.15
N HIS A 104 6.36 -5.54 25.01
CA HIS A 104 7.03 -5.01 23.81
C HIS A 104 6.54 -5.71 22.53
N ARG A 105 6.40 -7.04 22.55
CA ARG A 105 5.91 -7.79 21.38
C ARG A 105 4.50 -7.38 20.99
N VAL A 106 3.61 -7.25 21.96
CA VAL A 106 2.21 -6.86 21.73
C VAL A 106 2.13 -5.43 21.23
N TRP A 107 2.83 -4.49 21.87
CA TRP A 107 2.91 -3.10 21.44
C TRP A 107 3.35 -2.97 19.97
N TRP A 108 4.50 -3.58 19.62
CA TRP A 108 5.02 -3.45 18.26
C TRP A 108 4.20 -4.20 17.22
N THR A 109 3.52 -5.29 17.61
CA THR A 109 2.55 -5.96 16.73
C THR A 109 1.35 -5.06 16.45
N ILE A 110 0.77 -4.45 17.49
CA ILE A 110 -0.34 -3.49 17.37
C ILE A 110 0.07 -2.32 16.48
N TYR A 111 1.24 -1.75 16.75
CA TYR A 111 1.79 -0.62 16.00
C TYR A 111 1.91 -0.91 14.50
N VAL A 112 2.46 -2.07 14.13
CA VAL A 112 2.60 -2.48 12.73
C VAL A 112 1.23 -2.66 12.08
N LEU A 113 0.31 -3.37 12.75
CA LEU A 113 -1.02 -3.66 12.20
C LEU A 113 -1.86 -2.40 12.04
N ASP A 114 -1.87 -1.51 13.04
CA ASP A 114 -2.60 -0.24 12.97
C ASP A 114 -2.16 0.59 11.78
N ARG A 115 -0.85 0.68 11.53
CA ARG A 115 -0.30 1.47 10.43
C ARG A 115 -0.59 0.87 9.07
N GLN A 116 -0.45 -0.44 8.94
CA GLN A 116 -0.81 -1.14 7.70
C GLN A 116 -2.31 -1.01 7.41
N MET A 117 -3.17 -1.20 8.41
CA MET A 117 -4.62 -1.09 8.25
C MET A 117 -5.07 0.35 7.97
N SER A 118 -4.49 1.33 8.68
CA SER A 118 -4.75 2.75 8.45
C SER A 118 -4.38 3.17 7.03
N SER A 119 -3.22 2.68 6.53
CA SER A 119 -2.80 2.88 5.15
C SER A 119 -3.80 2.34 4.14
N LEU A 120 -4.28 1.11 4.33
CA LEU A 120 -5.25 0.47 3.45
C LEU A 120 -6.61 1.17 3.46
N MET A 121 -6.98 1.79 4.58
CA MET A 121 -8.22 2.55 4.72
C MET A 121 -8.11 4.02 4.32
N GLY A 122 -6.90 4.54 4.11
CA GLY A 122 -6.66 5.95 3.80
C GLY A 122 -7.04 6.88 4.96
N VAL A 123 -6.85 6.43 6.21
CA VAL A 123 -7.12 7.22 7.42
C VAL A 123 -5.81 7.72 8.04
N PRO A 124 -5.83 8.87 8.74
CA PRO A 124 -4.63 9.41 9.40
C PRO A 124 -4.10 8.48 10.50
N MET A 125 -2.79 8.51 10.73
CA MET A 125 -2.16 7.77 11.82
C MET A 125 -2.47 8.40 13.17
N GLY A 126 -2.83 7.57 14.15
CA GLY A 126 -3.34 8.03 15.45
C GLY A 126 -2.27 8.45 16.47
N ILE A 127 -1.01 8.00 16.33
CA ILE A 127 0.05 8.19 17.32
C ILE A 127 1.30 8.77 16.66
N PRO A 128 1.76 9.97 17.09
CA PRO A 128 3.02 10.56 16.67
C PRO A 128 4.23 9.72 17.10
N GLU A 129 5.30 9.71 16.30
CA GLU A 129 6.52 8.94 16.62
C GLU A 129 7.20 9.40 17.91
N GLU A 130 7.10 10.69 18.22
CA GLU A 130 7.75 11.33 19.35
C GLU A 130 7.19 10.86 20.70
N GLN A 131 6.00 10.27 20.69
CA GLN A 131 5.34 9.73 21.87
C GLN A 131 5.71 8.27 22.15
N ILE A 132 6.51 7.64 21.30
CA ILE A 132 6.82 6.21 21.40
C ILE A 132 8.25 6.04 21.90
N GLU A 133 8.38 5.55 23.13
CA GLU A 133 9.67 5.26 23.77
C GLU A 133 9.90 3.77 24.07
N ALA A 134 8.97 2.91 23.66
CA ALA A 134 9.03 1.46 23.88
C ALA A 134 10.33 0.85 23.31
N GLY A 135 10.91 -0.09 24.06
CA GLY A 135 12.06 -0.87 23.62
C GLY A 135 11.70 -1.85 22.50
N LEU A 136 12.67 -2.21 21.66
CA LEU A 136 12.49 -3.29 20.69
C LEU A 136 12.41 -4.64 21.43
N PRO A 137 11.51 -5.55 21.01
CA PRO A 137 11.37 -6.85 21.66
C PRO A 137 12.52 -7.78 21.25
N THR A 138 12.85 -8.71 22.15
CA THR A 138 13.85 -9.73 21.89
C THR A 138 13.21 -11.12 21.79
N PHE A 139 13.77 -11.97 20.94
CA PHE A 139 13.37 -13.37 20.82
C PHE A 139 14.57 -14.28 21.13
N PRO A 140 14.71 -14.74 22.39
CA PRO A 140 15.81 -15.61 22.79
C PRO A 140 15.93 -16.84 21.86
N GLY A 141 17.14 -17.08 21.34
CA GLY A 141 17.44 -18.17 20.40
C GLY A 141 16.91 -17.98 18.98
N GLN A 142 16.28 -16.84 18.65
CA GLN A 142 15.66 -16.57 17.34
C GLN A 142 16.02 -15.15 16.83
N PRO A 143 17.30 -14.87 16.55
CA PRO A 143 17.75 -13.54 16.14
C PRO A 143 17.10 -13.06 14.84
N GLN A 144 16.76 -13.97 13.91
CA GLN A 144 16.06 -13.58 12.68
C GLN A 144 14.66 -13.00 12.96
N LYS A 145 13.96 -13.44 14.01
CA LYS A 145 12.65 -12.86 14.36
C LYS A 145 12.78 -11.44 14.91
N SER A 146 13.78 -11.20 15.77
CA SER A 146 14.07 -9.86 16.28
C SER A 146 14.40 -8.90 15.14
N MET A 147 15.33 -9.28 14.26
CA MET A 147 15.72 -8.45 13.10
C MET A 147 14.56 -8.24 12.13
N GLY A 148 13.77 -9.28 11.86
CA GLY A 148 12.62 -9.18 10.96
C GLY A 148 11.57 -8.21 11.49
N LEU A 149 11.24 -8.28 12.79
CA LEU A 149 10.31 -7.35 13.41
C LEU A 149 10.86 -5.92 13.45
N GLU A 150 12.15 -5.73 13.74
CA GLU A 150 12.79 -4.41 13.69
C GLU A 150 12.65 -3.77 12.30
N ILE A 151 12.94 -4.52 11.23
CA ILE A 151 12.79 -4.03 9.86
C ILE A 151 11.32 -3.74 9.54
N GLN A 152 10.39 -4.61 9.97
CA GLN A 152 8.96 -4.38 9.78
C GLN A 152 8.47 -3.11 10.48
N ILE A 153 8.97 -2.82 11.67
CA ILE A 153 8.71 -1.57 12.40
C ILE A 153 9.25 -0.37 11.60
N LYS A 154 10.50 -0.44 11.12
CA LYS A 154 11.11 0.61 10.30
C LYS A 154 10.32 0.87 9.01
N LEU A 155 9.88 -0.17 8.31
CA LEU A 155 9.02 -0.02 7.14
C LEU A 155 7.65 0.58 7.49
N SER A 156 7.08 0.23 8.64
CA SER A 156 5.82 0.80 9.12
C SER A 156 5.95 2.28 9.52
N LYS A 157 7.13 2.70 10.00
CA LYS A 157 7.47 4.13 10.21
C LYS A 157 7.47 4.89 8.91
N VAL A 158 8.17 4.35 7.92
CA VAL A 158 8.24 4.91 6.57
C VAL A 158 6.83 5.01 5.95
N LEU A 159 6.00 3.98 6.11
CA LEU A 159 4.62 3.98 5.61
C LEU A 159 3.78 5.13 6.20
N ALA A 160 3.86 5.34 7.52
CA ALA A 160 3.18 6.44 8.18
C ALA A 160 3.68 7.82 7.72
N GLN A 161 5.01 7.97 7.56
CA GLN A 161 5.57 9.20 7.02
C GLN A 161 5.02 9.49 5.62
N ILE A 162 4.98 8.48 4.74
CA ILE A 162 4.41 8.63 3.38
C ILE A 162 2.98 9.16 3.47
N LEU A 163 2.14 8.55 4.32
CA LEU A 163 0.73 8.94 4.43
C LEU A 163 0.54 10.34 5.02
N ASN A 164 1.37 10.73 5.99
CA ASN A 164 1.27 12.05 6.61
C ASN A 164 1.85 13.18 5.75
N THR A 165 2.76 12.86 4.82
CA THR A 165 3.54 13.89 4.10
C THR A 165 3.24 13.93 2.60
N VAL A 166 3.07 12.78 1.94
CA VAL A 166 2.80 12.68 0.50
C VAL A 166 1.31 12.88 0.18
N TYR A 167 0.42 12.43 1.06
CA TYR A 167 -1.04 12.51 0.87
C TYR A 167 -1.66 13.76 1.55
N GLY A 168 -1.05 14.93 1.34
CA GLY A 168 -1.45 16.20 1.97
C GLY A 168 -2.90 16.63 1.70
N ALA A 169 -3.44 17.48 2.57
CA ALA A 169 -4.86 17.88 2.60
C ALA A 169 -5.39 18.50 1.28
N GLU A 170 -4.53 19.17 0.51
CA GLU A 170 -4.92 19.78 -0.76
C GLU A 170 -4.79 18.85 -1.98
N GLY A 171 -4.09 17.71 -1.85
CA GLY A 171 -3.88 16.76 -2.95
C GLY A 171 -3.18 17.33 -4.19
N ARG A 172 -2.48 18.47 -4.06
CA ARG A 172 -1.78 19.15 -5.16
C ARG A 172 -0.37 18.62 -5.34
N LEU A 173 0.02 18.38 -6.60
CA LEU A 173 1.40 18.06 -6.97
C LEU A 173 2.23 19.34 -7.12
N ASP A 174 2.62 19.95 -6.01
CA ASP A 174 3.52 21.11 -6.02
C ASP A 174 5.00 20.68 -5.90
N LYS A 175 5.92 21.66 -5.84
CA LYS A 175 7.35 21.39 -5.64
C LYS A 175 7.62 20.73 -4.28
N CYS A 176 6.79 21.02 -3.27
CA CYS A 176 6.90 20.45 -1.95
C CYS A 176 6.59 18.94 -2.01
N PHE A 177 5.52 18.54 -2.72
CA PHE A 177 5.16 17.15 -2.95
C PHE A 177 6.33 16.31 -3.48
N LEU A 178 7.01 16.78 -4.53
CA LEU A 178 8.14 16.03 -5.11
C LEU A 178 9.34 15.94 -4.17
N ALA A 179 9.60 16.99 -3.39
CA ALA A 179 10.66 16.97 -2.37
C ALA A 179 10.32 15.96 -1.26
N THR A 180 9.10 16.03 -0.74
CA THR A 180 8.58 15.13 0.30
C THR A 180 8.57 13.67 -0.15
N MET A 181 8.14 13.38 -1.37
CA MET A 181 8.17 12.03 -1.93
C MET A 181 9.61 11.52 -2.11
N LYS A 182 10.54 12.38 -2.56
CA LYS A 182 11.96 12.02 -2.65
C LYS A 182 12.55 11.71 -1.27
N ASP A 183 12.17 12.47 -0.24
CA ASP A 183 12.64 12.23 1.12
C ASP A 183 12.04 10.94 1.71
N ALA A 184 10.77 10.64 1.43
CA ALA A 184 10.19 9.34 1.76
C ALA A 184 10.95 8.18 1.08
N LEU A 185 11.33 8.32 -0.19
CA LEU A 185 12.11 7.30 -0.92
C LEU A 185 13.54 7.16 -0.39
N LYS A 186 14.19 8.24 0.07
CA LYS A 186 15.48 8.14 0.77
C LYS A 186 15.34 7.35 2.08
N ASN A 187 14.26 7.56 2.82
CA ASN A 187 14.00 6.82 4.05
C ASN A 187 13.63 5.35 3.78
N ILE A 188 13.00 5.06 2.64
CA ILE A 188 12.86 3.68 2.15
C ILE A 188 14.24 3.08 1.89
N ALA A 189 15.10 3.80 1.15
CA ALA A 189 16.43 3.33 0.76
C ALA A 189 17.34 3.01 1.97
N SER A 190 17.27 3.81 3.05
CA SER A 190 18.05 3.53 4.25
C SER A 190 17.63 2.23 4.96
N VAL A 191 16.38 1.80 4.82
CA VAL A 191 15.90 0.51 5.33
C VAL A 191 16.25 -0.63 4.37
N THR A 192 16.35 -0.35 3.06
CA THR A 192 16.72 -1.33 2.03
C THR A 192 18.08 -1.97 2.28
N ASP A 193 19.07 -1.20 2.69
CA ASP A 193 20.42 -1.72 2.94
C ASP A 193 20.40 -2.77 4.06
N GLN A 194 19.78 -2.44 5.20
CA GLN A 194 19.62 -3.38 6.32
C GLN A 194 18.80 -4.62 5.93
N LEU A 195 17.75 -4.44 5.10
CA LEU A 195 16.92 -5.52 4.61
C LEU A 195 17.70 -6.49 3.72
N ASN A 196 18.52 -5.97 2.82
CA ASN A 196 19.34 -6.79 1.92
C ASN A 196 20.46 -7.52 2.68
N ASP A 197 21.09 -6.86 3.65
CA ASP A 197 22.15 -7.45 4.48
C ASP A 197 21.62 -8.60 5.34
N SER A 198 20.41 -8.44 5.89
CA SER A 198 19.83 -9.40 6.84
C SER A 198 18.97 -10.49 6.18
N PHE A 199 18.30 -10.14 5.07
CA PHE A 199 17.27 -10.97 4.41
C PHE A 199 17.33 -10.89 2.88
N GLY A 200 18.51 -10.74 2.29
CA GLY A 200 18.67 -10.69 0.84
C GLY A 200 18.02 -11.89 0.12
N ILE A 201 17.29 -11.61 -0.96
CA ILE A 201 16.68 -12.65 -1.80
C ILE A 201 17.77 -13.17 -2.75
N ALA A 202 18.19 -14.43 -2.57
CA ALA A 202 19.14 -15.07 -3.48
C ALA A 202 18.50 -15.26 -4.85
N ARG A 203 18.76 -14.35 -5.79
CA ARG A 203 18.20 -14.40 -7.16
C ARG A 203 18.71 -15.57 -8.02
N ASN A 204 19.69 -16.34 -7.54
CA ASN A 204 20.32 -17.43 -8.29
C ASN A 204 20.78 -18.58 -7.37
N GLY A 205 19.89 -19.53 -7.07
CA GLY A 205 20.16 -20.98 -6.84
C GLY A 205 21.22 -21.45 -5.83
N LEU A 206 21.98 -20.57 -5.19
CA LEU A 206 23.10 -20.92 -4.33
C LEU A 206 22.82 -20.37 -2.91
N ARG A 207 22.21 -21.26 -2.12
CA ARG A 207 22.26 -21.33 -0.65
C ARG A 207 21.24 -20.56 0.22
N GLY A 208 20.11 -20.14 -0.30
CA GLY A 208 18.96 -19.78 0.56
C GLY A 208 17.63 -20.07 -0.13
N GLY A 209 16.87 -21.04 0.37
CA GLY A 209 15.50 -21.26 -0.12
C GLY A 209 14.60 -20.04 0.16
N VAL A 210 13.49 -19.92 -0.57
CA VAL A 210 12.51 -18.85 -0.37
C VAL A 210 12.00 -18.91 1.09
N CYS A 211 12.11 -17.80 1.82
CA CYS A 211 11.71 -17.70 3.21
C CYS A 211 10.53 -16.75 3.35
N ARG A 212 9.42 -17.22 3.95
CA ARG A 212 8.21 -16.40 4.14
C ARG A 212 8.49 -15.08 4.84
N LEU A 213 9.33 -15.07 5.88
CA LEU A 213 9.68 -13.83 6.59
C LEU A 213 10.38 -12.83 5.67
N SER A 214 11.43 -13.25 4.96
CA SER A 214 12.16 -12.40 4.00
C SER A 214 11.21 -11.87 2.92
N SER A 215 10.44 -12.76 2.28
CA SER A 215 9.49 -12.38 1.24
C SER A 215 8.44 -11.38 1.75
N SER A 216 7.89 -11.57 2.95
CA SER A 216 6.96 -10.60 3.55
C SER A 216 7.58 -9.20 3.73
N LEU A 217 8.84 -9.14 4.17
CA LEU A 217 9.54 -7.87 4.38
C LEU A 217 9.82 -7.17 3.05
N HIS A 218 10.24 -7.90 2.03
CA HIS A 218 10.46 -7.35 0.68
C HIS A 218 9.15 -6.91 0.02
N VAL A 219 8.06 -7.66 0.20
CA VAL A 219 6.73 -7.23 -0.27
C VAL A 219 6.32 -5.93 0.42
N LEU A 220 6.45 -5.82 1.75
CA LEU A 220 6.12 -4.59 2.48
C LEU A 220 7.00 -3.42 2.03
N HIS A 221 8.29 -3.66 1.80
CA HIS A 221 9.22 -2.67 1.27
C HIS A 221 8.76 -2.10 -0.08
N HIS A 222 8.46 -2.97 -1.05
CA HIS A 222 7.96 -2.54 -2.36
C HIS A 222 6.57 -1.90 -2.27
N GLN A 223 5.71 -2.35 -1.35
CA GLN A 223 4.42 -1.69 -1.10
C GLN A 223 4.60 -0.24 -0.64
N CYS A 224 5.58 0.07 0.21
CA CYS A 224 5.88 1.45 0.59
C CYS A 224 6.21 2.32 -0.64
N ILE A 225 7.00 1.80 -1.60
CA ILE A 225 7.32 2.51 -2.85
C ILE A 225 6.06 2.73 -3.70
N VAL A 226 5.25 1.69 -3.89
CA VAL A 226 4.01 1.78 -4.67
C VAL A 226 3.03 2.79 -4.04
N ILE A 227 2.90 2.79 -2.72
CA ILE A 227 2.04 3.73 -1.99
C ILE A 227 2.59 5.16 -2.10
N ALA A 228 3.90 5.38 -2.02
CA ALA A 228 4.49 6.71 -2.19
C ALA A 228 4.25 7.27 -3.61
N ALA A 229 4.31 6.43 -4.64
CA ALA A 229 4.16 6.86 -6.03
C ALA A 229 2.72 6.90 -6.55
N ARG A 230 1.75 6.32 -5.82
CA ARG A 230 0.34 6.26 -6.23
C ARG A 230 -0.27 7.63 -6.56
N PRO A 231 -0.03 8.73 -5.83
CA PRO A 231 -0.59 10.03 -6.19
C PRO A 231 -0.10 10.52 -7.56
N LEU A 232 1.15 10.22 -7.94
CA LEU A 232 1.65 10.53 -9.28
C LEU A 232 0.86 9.77 -10.34
N LEU A 233 0.76 8.45 -10.21
CA LEU A 233 -0.02 7.63 -11.15
C LEU A 233 -1.46 8.13 -11.28
N TYR A 234 -2.09 8.49 -10.16
CA TYR A 234 -3.45 9.02 -10.16
C TYR A 234 -3.55 10.36 -10.90
N THR A 235 -2.68 11.33 -10.63
CA THR A 235 -2.72 12.63 -11.32
C THR A 235 -2.45 12.49 -12.82
N PHE A 236 -1.54 11.62 -13.22
CA PHE A 236 -1.32 11.33 -14.63
C PHE A 236 -2.53 10.68 -15.30
N LEU A 237 -3.20 9.76 -14.61
CA LEU A 237 -4.45 9.20 -15.09
C LEU A 237 -5.55 10.27 -15.22
N GLN A 238 -5.69 11.18 -14.25
CA GLN A 238 -6.64 12.29 -14.32
C GLN A 238 -6.36 13.24 -15.49
N ALA A 239 -5.09 13.56 -15.74
CA ALA A 239 -4.69 14.35 -16.88
C ALA A 239 -5.07 13.66 -18.21
N ARG A 240 -4.91 12.34 -18.29
CA ARG A 240 -5.36 11.53 -19.44
C ARG A 240 -6.89 11.48 -19.60
N LEU A 241 -7.63 11.64 -18.51
CA LEU A 241 -9.10 11.68 -18.52
C LEU A 241 -9.66 13.08 -18.83
N GLY A 242 -8.81 14.08 -19.08
CA GLY A 242 -9.24 15.47 -19.31
C GLY A 242 -9.82 16.16 -18.07
N GLN A 243 -9.59 15.62 -16.87
CA GLN A 243 -10.09 16.17 -15.60
C GLN A 243 -9.10 17.09 -14.89
N SER A 244 -7.97 17.43 -15.52
CA SER A 244 -6.95 18.32 -14.98
C SER A 244 -6.37 19.17 -16.11
N ASP A 245 -6.13 20.45 -15.85
CA ASP A 245 -5.57 21.37 -16.84
C ASP A 245 -4.23 20.86 -17.38
N LEU A 246 -4.14 20.76 -18.70
CA LEU A 246 -2.99 20.31 -19.48
C LEU A 246 -1.71 21.15 -19.26
N SER A 247 -1.79 22.26 -18.50
CA SER A 247 -0.64 23.07 -18.08
C SER A 247 0.32 22.32 -17.15
N LEU A 248 -0.14 21.25 -16.50
CA LEU A 248 0.71 20.31 -15.78
C LEU A 248 1.48 19.37 -16.75
N ALA A 249 0.93 18.98 -17.90
CA ALA A 249 1.60 18.04 -18.82
C ALA A 249 3.01 18.51 -19.30
N HIS A 250 3.27 19.82 -19.36
CA HIS A 250 4.58 20.38 -19.73
C HIS A 250 5.59 20.44 -18.57
N VAL A 251 5.15 20.56 -17.31
CA VAL A 251 6.03 20.45 -16.12
C VAL A 251 6.36 18.97 -15.82
N HIS A 252 5.58 18.06 -16.40
CA HIS A 252 5.50 16.64 -16.06
C HIS A 252 6.41 15.68 -16.85
N CYS A 253 7.28 16.21 -17.71
CA CYS A 253 8.33 15.43 -18.42
C CYS A 253 9.74 15.62 -17.82
N SER A 254 9.87 15.99 -16.54
CA SER A 254 11.19 15.98 -15.90
C SER A 254 11.70 14.54 -15.72
N GLY A 255 12.99 14.31 -15.96
CA GLY A 255 13.61 12.99 -15.78
C GLY A 255 13.41 12.41 -14.37
N SER A 256 13.23 13.28 -13.36
CA SER A 256 12.91 12.87 -11.99
C SER A 256 11.55 12.18 -11.89
N ILE A 257 10.47 12.78 -12.42
CA ILE A 257 9.11 12.21 -12.29
C ILE A 257 9.02 10.87 -13.04
N ARG A 258 9.61 10.80 -14.22
CA ARG A 258 9.68 9.57 -15.01
C ARG A 258 10.42 8.46 -14.25
N SER A 259 11.53 8.79 -13.57
CA SER A 259 12.25 7.84 -12.70
C SER A 259 11.37 7.35 -11.53
N LEU A 260 10.57 8.23 -10.90
CA LEU A 260 9.65 7.84 -9.83
C LEU A 260 8.58 6.84 -10.31
N ILE A 261 8.02 7.06 -11.51
CA ILE A 261 7.06 6.14 -12.13
C ILE A 261 7.71 4.80 -12.43
N PHE A 262 8.91 4.79 -13.01
CA PHE A 262 9.64 3.54 -13.26
C PHE A 262 9.92 2.76 -11.97
N MET A 263 10.36 3.42 -10.89
CA MET A 263 10.55 2.75 -9.60
C MET A 263 9.26 2.14 -9.06
N CYS A 264 8.11 2.80 -9.27
CA CYS A 264 6.80 2.26 -8.89
C CYS A 264 6.45 1.00 -9.69
N ILE A 265 6.64 1.04 -11.01
CA ILE A 265 6.39 -0.09 -11.92
C ILE A 265 7.30 -1.26 -11.57
N GLU A 266 8.60 -1.01 -11.43
CA GLU A 266 9.58 -2.02 -11.03
C GLU A 266 9.23 -2.64 -9.68
N SER A 267 8.81 -1.83 -8.70
CA SER A 267 8.38 -2.32 -7.39
C SER A 267 7.11 -3.16 -7.46
N ALA A 268 6.11 -2.76 -8.25
CA ALA A 268 4.91 -3.54 -8.48
C ALA A 268 5.24 -4.90 -9.15
N GLN A 269 6.16 -4.92 -10.12
CA GLN A 269 6.65 -6.15 -10.73
C GLN A 269 7.39 -7.04 -9.72
N GLN A 270 8.26 -6.47 -8.86
CA GLN A 270 8.95 -7.22 -7.82
C GLN A 270 7.96 -7.86 -6.83
N ILE A 271 6.88 -7.18 -6.45
CA ILE A 271 5.82 -7.78 -5.62
C ILE A 271 5.27 -9.05 -6.27
N LEU A 272 4.89 -8.99 -7.55
CA LEU A 272 4.36 -10.15 -8.26
C LEU A 272 5.39 -11.28 -8.40
N ILE A 273 6.67 -10.95 -8.65
CA ILE A 273 7.75 -11.95 -8.74
C ILE A 273 7.93 -12.66 -7.39
N ILE A 274 8.06 -11.91 -6.29
CA ILE A 274 8.26 -12.48 -4.95
C ILE A 274 7.10 -13.38 -4.55
N LEU A 275 5.87 -12.98 -4.84
CA LEU A 275 4.68 -13.78 -4.53
C LEU A 275 4.57 -15.02 -5.44
N THR A 276 5.04 -14.93 -6.69
CA THR A 276 5.16 -16.09 -7.58
C THR A 276 6.19 -17.10 -7.06
N ASP A 277 7.32 -16.62 -6.53
CA ASP A 277 8.32 -17.51 -5.92
C ASP A 277 7.79 -18.17 -4.64
N LEU A 278 7.01 -17.44 -3.81
CA LEU A 278 6.29 -18.05 -2.69
C LEU A 278 5.26 -19.08 -3.16
N GLN A 279 4.56 -18.84 -4.27
CA GLN A 279 3.61 -19.80 -4.85
C GLN A 279 4.32 -21.09 -5.27
N ARG A 280 5.45 -20.98 -5.97
CA ARG A 280 6.25 -22.14 -6.43
C ARG A 280 6.70 -23.03 -5.28
N GLU A 281 7.09 -22.42 -4.17
CA GLU A 281 7.52 -23.14 -2.96
C GLU A 281 6.35 -23.57 -2.05
N ASN A 282 5.09 -23.39 -2.48
CA ASN A 282 3.87 -23.65 -1.67
C ASN A 282 3.87 -22.91 -0.32
N LEU A 283 4.46 -21.72 -0.27
CA LEU A 283 4.49 -20.82 0.89
C LEU A 283 3.48 -19.67 0.75
N LEU A 284 2.97 -19.41 -0.46
CA LEU A 284 1.84 -18.52 -0.68
C LEU A 284 0.57 -19.19 -0.12
N VAL A 285 -0.18 -18.48 0.73
CA VAL A 285 -1.39 -19.03 1.38
C VAL A 285 -1.10 -20.32 2.18
N SER A 286 0.10 -20.53 2.71
CA SER A 286 0.43 -21.72 3.50
C SER A 286 1.32 -21.39 4.70
N PHE A 287 0.93 -21.83 5.89
CA PHE A 287 1.75 -21.79 7.10
C PHE A 287 2.03 -23.21 7.59
N ARG A 288 3.31 -23.53 7.78
CA ARG A 288 3.73 -24.80 8.38
C ARG A 288 3.68 -24.68 9.90
N LEU A 289 2.76 -25.40 10.53
CA LEU A 289 2.71 -25.51 11.98
C LEU A 289 3.96 -26.24 12.51
N ALA A 290 4.34 -25.98 13.76
CA ALA A 290 5.48 -26.63 14.41
C ALA A 290 5.36 -28.16 14.50
N ASN A 291 4.14 -28.70 14.35
CA ASN A 291 3.86 -30.14 14.28
C ASN A 291 3.95 -30.73 12.86
N GLY A 292 4.43 -29.96 11.87
CA GLY A 292 4.61 -30.39 10.48
C GLY A 292 3.35 -30.31 9.61
N ALA A 293 2.19 -29.95 10.16
CA ALA A 293 0.97 -29.77 9.38
C ALA A 293 0.99 -28.42 8.63
N SER A 294 0.83 -28.44 7.30
CA SER A 294 0.60 -27.24 6.51
C SER A 294 -0.88 -26.86 6.59
N LYS A 295 -1.18 -25.68 7.13
CA LYS A 295 -2.53 -25.09 7.06
C LYS A 295 -2.51 -23.87 6.15
N GLU A 296 -3.62 -23.64 5.46
CA GLU A 296 -3.77 -22.52 4.55
C GLU A 296 -3.66 -21.19 5.32
N SER A 297 -2.73 -20.34 4.90
CA SER A 297 -2.52 -19.01 5.48
C SER A 297 -3.66 -18.11 5.04
N PHE A 298 -4.57 -17.86 5.98
CA PHE A 298 -5.71 -16.95 5.83
C PHE A 298 -5.31 -15.46 5.87
N LEU A 299 -4.03 -15.10 5.69
CA LEU A 299 -3.57 -13.71 5.80
C LEU A 299 -3.80 -12.92 4.50
N ARG A 300 -4.57 -11.85 4.60
CA ARG A 300 -4.97 -10.97 3.48
C ARG A 300 -3.84 -10.10 2.91
N PHE A 301 -2.73 -9.91 3.62
CA PHE A 301 -1.65 -9.02 3.20
C PHE A 301 -1.07 -9.34 1.82
N ASP A 302 -0.91 -10.63 1.48
CA ASP A 302 -0.42 -11.03 0.15
C ASP A 302 -1.46 -10.67 -0.94
N LEU A 303 -2.76 -10.82 -0.65
CA LEU A 303 -3.84 -10.45 -1.56
C LEU A 303 -3.86 -8.94 -1.81
N ASP A 304 -3.76 -8.13 -0.75
CA ASP A 304 -3.71 -6.68 -0.86
C ASP A 304 -2.45 -6.22 -1.62
N ALA A 305 -1.33 -6.93 -1.49
CA ALA A 305 -0.12 -6.67 -2.26
C ALA A 305 -0.30 -6.96 -3.76
N ILE A 306 -0.87 -8.11 -4.12
CA ILE A 306 -1.17 -8.46 -5.53
C ILE A 306 -2.08 -7.40 -6.13
N PHE A 307 -3.15 -7.05 -5.43
CA PHE A 307 -4.12 -6.08 -5.91
C PHE A 307 -3.48 -4.71 -6.12
N ALA A 308 -2.74 -4.20 -5.13
CA ALA A 308 -2.08 -2.90 -5.24
C ALA A 308 -1.05 -2.86 -6.39
N ALA A 309 -0.27 -3.93 -6.58
CA ALA A 309 0.67 -4.04 -7.68
C ALA A 309 -0.04 -4.09 -9.04
N SER A 310 -1.12 -4.86 -9.16
CA SER A 310 -1.90 -5.00 -10.39
C SER A 310 -2.54 -3.69 -10.80
N VAL A 311 -3.19 -3.00 -9.87
CA VAL A 311 -3.77 -1.66 -10.12
C VAL A 311 -2.69 -0.68 -10.58
N ALA A 312 -1.52 -0.67 -9.95
CA ALA A 312 -0.42 0.21 -10.35
C ALA A 312 0.04 -0.05 -11.79
N LEU A 313 0.17 -1.32 -12.19
CA LEU A 313 0.60 -1.71 -13.55
C LEU A 313 -0.47 -1.43 -14.60
N VAL A 314 -1.74 -1.69 -14.31
CA VAL A 314 -2.85 -1.41 -15.22
C VAL A 314 -2.98 0.10 -15.44
N VAL A 315 -2.93 0.90 -14.36
CA VAL A 315 -2.97 2.36 -14.44
C VAL A 315 -1.74 2.92 -15.17
N ALA A 316 -0.54 2.42 -14.88
CA ALA A 316 0.67 2.84 -15.59
C ALA A 316 0.56 2.59 -17.10
N THR A 317 0.04 1.44 -17.49
CA THR A 317 -0.23 1.10 -18.90
C THR A 317 -1.27 2.03 -19.53
N ALA A 318 -2.32 2.40 -18.78
CA ALA A 318 -3.33 3.34 -19.24
C ALA A 318 -2.79 4.76 -19.46
N ILE A 319 -1.81 5.17 -18.65
CA ILE A 319 -1.12 6.46 -18.79
C ILE A 319 -0.26 6.48 -20.05
N ASP A 320 0.57 5.46 -20.25
CA ASP A 320 1.39 5.26 -21.43
C ASP A 320 1.83 3.79 -21.52
N ALA A 321 1.46 3.13 -22.62
CA ALA A 321 1.77 1.72 -22.86
C ALA A 321 3.29 1.46 -22.94
N ALA A 322 4.10 2.46 -23.26
CA ALA A 322 5.56 2.32 -23.31
C ALA A 322 6.20 2.22 -21.92
N LEU A 323 5.48 2.59 -20.85
CA LEU A 323 6.00 2.54 -19.48
C LEU A 323 6.13 1.11 -18.96
N VAL A 324 5.22 0.22 -19.36
CA VAL A 324 5.17 -1.17 -18.89
C VAL A 324 5.54 -2.11 -20.02
N LYS A 325 6.76 -2.63 -19.98
CA LYS A 325 7.20 -3.71 -20.88
C LYS A 325 6.48 -5.01 -20.51
N ASP A 326 6.13 -5.80 -21.52
CA ASP A 326 5.47 -7.10 -21.36
C ASP A 326 4.17 -7.04 -20.55
N GLN A 327 3.30 -6.07 -20.85
CA GLN A 327 2.01 -5.86 -20.15
C GLN A 327 1.22 -7.17 -19.96
N GLN A 328 1.14 -8.00 -21.01
CA GLN A 328 0.40 -9.26 -20.98
C GLN A 328 0.97 -10.24 -19.96
N LEU A 329 2.30 -10.34 -19.84
CA LEU A 329 2.96 -11.20 -18.86
C LEU A 329 2.54 -10.84 -17.43
N TRP A 330 2.51 -9.54 -17.10
CA TRP A 330 2.19 -9.09 -15.76
C TRP A 330 0.71 -9.27 -15.40
N SER A 331 -0.18 -9.05 -16.38
CA SER A 331 -1.61 -9.34 -16.24
C SER A 331 -1.83 -10.84 -16.00
N GLU A 332 -1.24 -11.70 -16.83
CA GLU A 332 -1.32 -13.17 -16.66
C GLU A 332 -0.74 -13.63 -15.32
N THR A 333 0.37 -13.04 -14.88
CA THR A 333 1.01 -13.34 -13.58
C THR A 333 0.07 -12.99 -12.42
N SER A 334 -0.55 -11.81 -12.44
CA SER A 334 -1.52 -11.39 -11.42
C SER A 334 -2.75 -12.32 -11.40
N HIS A 335 -3.33 -12.60 -12.55
CA HIS A 335 -4.49 -13.48 -12.69
C HIS A 335 -4.19 -14.92 -12.25
N SER A 336 -2.98 -15.41 -12.51
CA SER A 336 -2.50 -16.71 -12.05
C SER A 336 -2.35 -16.77 -10.53
N LEU A 337 -1.74 -15.75 -9.92
CA LEU A 337 -1.61 -15.63 -8.46
C LEU A 337 -2.99 -15.59 -7.78
N LEU A 338 -3.90 -14.74 -8.26
CA LEU A 338 -5.25 -14.64 -7.73
C LEU A 338 -6.03 -15.94 -7.94
N GLY A 339 -5.91 -16.57 -9.12
CA GLY A 339 -6.49 -17.88 -9.40
C GLY A 339 -6.02 -18.94 -8.41
N HIS A 340 -4.71 -18.98 -8.13
CA HIS A 340 -4.16 -19.88 -7.12
C HIS A 340 -4.76 -19.63 -5.72
N MET A 341 -4.94 -18.37 -5.31
CA MET A 341 -5.59 -18.04 -4.04
C MET A 341 -7.06 -18.46 -4.01
N VAL A 342 -7.79 -18.33 -5.13
CA VAL A 342 -9.18 -18.80 -5.28
C VAL A 342 -9.26 -20.32 -5.16
N ASP A 343 -8.36 -21.05 -5.82
CA ASP A 343 -8.30 -22.52 -5.75
C ASP A 343 -8.03 -23.02 -4.33
N ARG A 344 -7.28 -22.25 -3.54
CA ARG A 344 -7.03 -22.43 -2.10
C ARG A 344 -8.17 -21.92 -1.20
N GLY A 345 -9.32 -21.56 -1.76
CA GLY A 345 -10.51 -21.18 -1.00
C GLY A 345 -10.56 -19.73 -0.52
N ASN A 346 -9.67 -18.85 -1.00
CA ASN A 346 -9.78 -17.42 -0.70
C ASN A 346 -10.89 -16.78 -1.54
N MET A 347 -12.04 -16.51 -0.93
CA MET A 347 -13.19 -15.93 -1.61
C MET A 347 -12.99 -14.47 -2.04
N LEU A 348 -12.16 -13.72 -1.33
CA LEU A 348 -11.91 -12.30 -1.65
C LEU A 348 -11.06 -12.17 -2.90
N ALA A 349 -10.20 -13.16 -3.18
CA ALA A 349 -9.46 -13.23 -4.43
C ALA A 349 -10.38 -13.31 -5.66
N VAL A 350 -11.58 -13.89 -5.55
CA VAL A 350 -12.59 -13.91 -6.64
C VAL A 350 -13.05 -12.49 -6.97
N GLN A 351 -13.40 -11.73 -5.94
CA GLN A 351 -13.87 -10.35 -6.09
C GLN A 351 -12.75 -9.46 -6.66
N PHE A 352 -11.54 -9.60 -6.12
CA PHE A 352 -10.38 -8.82 -6.54
C PHE A 352 -9.99 -9.10 -7.98
N LYS A 353 -10.07 -10.36 -8.42
CA LYS A 353 -9.87 -10.74 -9.81
C LYS A 353 -10.89 -10.05 -10.73
N ALA A 354 -12.18 -10.09 -10.38
CA ALA A 354 -13.22 -9.43 -11.16
C ALA A 354 -13.04 -7.89 -11.20
N GLU A 355 -12.61 -7.26 -10.11
CA GLU A 355 -12.31 -5.82 -10.08
C GLU A 355 -11.12 -5.47 -10.99
N ILE A 356 -10.08 -6.31 -11.04
CA ILE A 356 -8.95 -6.13 -11.96
C ILE A 356 -9.41 -6.29 -13.41
N ASP A 357 -10.22 -7.31 -13.73
CA ASP A 357 -10.78 -7.51 -15.08
C ASP A 357 -11.55 -6.27 -15.56
N ILE A 358 -12.40 -5.71 -14.68
CA ILE A 358 -13.16 -4.49 -14.98
C ILE A 358 -12.20 -3.30 -15.21
N LEU A 359 -11.19 -3.14 -14.37
CA LEU A 359 -10.22 -2.05 -14.51
C LEU A 359 -9.42 -2.17 -15.82
N GLU A 360 -8.98 -3.38 -16.18
CA GLU A 360 -8.27 -3.66 -17.43
C GLU A 360 -9.14 -3.33 -18.65
N ASP A 361 -10.41 -3.73 -18.64
CA ASP A 361 -11.39 -3.39 -19.69
C ASP A 361 -11.59 -1.86 -19.79
N MET A 362 -11.83 -1.18 -18.67
CA MET A 362 -11.99 0.29 -18.65
C MET A 362 -10.74 1.00 -19.22
N CYS A 363 -9.54 0.59 -18.79
CA CYS A 363 -8.29 1.15 -19.27
C CYS A 363 -8.03 0.87 -20.75
N SER A 364 -8.42 -0.31 -21.25
CA SER A 364 -8.30 -0.66 -22.67
C SER A 364 -9.19 0.22 -23.56
N ARG A 365 -10.44 0.48 -23.14
CA ARG A 365 -11.39 1.34 -23.87
C ARG A 365 -10.93 2.79 -23.91
N LEU A 366 -10.38 3.28 -22.80
CA LEU A 366 -9.77 4.61 -22.78
C LEU A 366 -8.72 4.72 -23.87
N ARG A 367 -7.78 3.77 -23.97
CA ARG A 367 -6.72 3.79 -24.98
C ARG A 367 -7.24 3.79 -26.42
N VAL A 368 -8.29 3.00 -26.73
CA VAL A 368 -8.89 2.95 -28.07
C VAL A 368 -9.48 4.29 -28.47
N ASN A 369 -10.22 4.95 -27.57
CA ASN A 369 -10.84 6.25 -27.86
C ASN A 369 -9.81 7.34 -28.16
N TRP A 370 -8.62 7.28 -27.54
CA TRP A 370 -7.54 8.25 -27.77
C TRP A 370 -6.72 7.97 -29.03
N GLY A 371 -6.47 6.69 -29.36
CA GLY A 371 -5.78 6.32 -30.61
C GLY A 371 -6.51 6.78 -31.87
N VAL A 372 -7.82 6.99 -31.79
CA VAL A 372 -8.64 7.58 -32.87
C VAL A 372 -8.49 9.11 -32.95
N GLN A 373 -8.23 9.79 -31.83
CA GLN A 373 -8.06 11.25 -31.79
C GLN A 373 -6.66 11.71 -32.23
N ASP A 374 -5.60 10.99 -31.88
CA ASP A 374 -4.22 11.32 -32.29
C ASP A 374 -3.98 11.17 -33.81
N HIS A 375 -4.81 10.38 -34.51
CA HIS A 375 -4.72 10.24 -35.97
C HIS A 375 -5.51 11.31 -36.75
N CYS A 376 -6.36 12.11 -36.09
CA CYS A 376 -7.17 13.13 -36.77
C CYS A 376 -6.52 14.54 -36.78
N GLN A 377 -5.29 14.67 -36.27
CA GLN A 377 -4.50 15.91 -36.31
C GLN A 377 -3.21 15.74 -37.14
N SER A 378 -3.36 15.47 -38.45
CA SER A 378 -2.30 15.80 -39.41
C SER A 378 -2.77 17.03 -40.19
N PRO A 379 -2.08 18.18 -40.13
CA PRO A 379 -2.44 19.31 -40.97
C PRO A 379 -2.05 18.96 -42.40
N SER A 380 -3.05 18.79 -43.25
CA SER A 380 -2.91 18.68 -44.69
C SER A 380 -2.10 19.85 -45.22
N SER A 381 -0.94 19.53 -45.77
CA SER A 381 -0.07 20.42 -46.52
C SER A 381 -0.74 20.86 -47.82
N GLU A 382 -1.26 22.08 -47.86
CA GLU A 382 -1.56 22.87 -49.07
C GLU A 382 -1.97 24.28 -48.59
N THR A 383 -1.14 25.31 -48.69
CA THR A 383 -1.21 26.25 -49.82
C THR A 383 0.08 27.09 -49.92
N ARG A 384 0.42 27.37 -51.16
CA ARG A 384 1.66 27.86 -51.76
C ARG A 384 1.79 29.40 -51.68
N ALA A 385 3.03 29.83 -51.45
CA ALA A 385 3.69 31.11 -51.73
C ALA A 385 2.95 32.24 -52.47
N ARG A 386 3.11 33.47 -51.95
CA ARG A 386 3.25 34.77 -52.68
C ARG A 386 3.78 35.83 -51.70
N THR A 387 5.09 36.09 -51.72
CA THR A 387 5.80 37.24 -52.33
C THR A 387 6.07 38.41 -51.38
N ARG A 388 7.30 38.91 -51.52
CA ARG A 388 8.10 39.87 -50.75
C ARG A 388 7.83 41.32 -51.21
N ASN A 389 8.39 42.30 -50.48
CA ASN A 389 8.55 43.76 -50.75
C ASN A 389 7.45 44.67 -50.16
N ASP A 390 7.68 45.85 -49.57
CA ASP A 390 8.86 46.73 -49.42
C ASP A 390 8.72 47.66 -48.18
N GLU A 391 9.89 48.06 -47.65
CA GLU A 391 10.39 49.33 -47.08
C GLU A 391 9.53 50.42 -46.38
N SER A 392 10.20 51.04 -45.38
CA SER A 392 10.13 52.42 -44.83
C SER A 392 8.81 52.91 -44.17
N GLU A 393 8.78 53.71 -43.10
CA GLU A 393 9.63 54.84 -42.74
C GLU A 393 9.38 55.27 -41.26
N SER A 394 10.37 55.95 -40.69
CA SER A 394 10.44 56.57 -39.36
C SER A 394 9.48 57.74 -39.13
N LEU A 395 9.14 58.05 -37.86
CA LEU A 395 9.04 59.40 -37.23
C LEU A 395 8.43 59.21 -35.81
N MET A 396 9.19 59.33 -34.72
CA MET A 396 9.66 60.54 -34.02
C MET A 396 8.83 60.87 -32.76
N PHE A 397 9.62 61.16 -31.72
CA PHE A 397 9.32 61.49 -30.33
C PHE A 397 8.26 62.58 -30.10
N GLY A 398 7.64 62.52 -28.91
CA GLY A 398 7.18 63.71 -28.21
C GLY A 398 6.36 63.45 -26.94
N THR A 399 7.01 63.65 -25.78
CA THR A 399 6.51 64.31 -24.54
C THR A 399 5.22 63.79 -23.86
N SER A 400 4.99 63.85 -22.55
CA SER A 400 5.73 64.09 -21.30
C SER A 400 4.65 64.05 -20.21
N ALA A 401 4.98 63.53 -19.02
CA ALA A 401 4.38 63.86 -17.72
C ALA A 401 2.86 63.65 -17.49
N PHE A 402 2.51 62.81 -16.51
CA PHE A 402 1.84 63.19 -15.25
C PHE A 402 1.41 61.91 -14.49
N ASP A 403 2.09 61.63 -13.38
CA ASP A 403 1.58 60.92 -12.19
C ASP A 403 0.61 61.84 -11.40
N PRO A 404 -0.04 61.45 -10.28
CA PRO A 404 -0.66 60.17 -9.86
C PRO A 404 -2.06 60.38 -9.18
N LEU A 405 -2.56 59.33 -8.49
CA LEU A 405 -3.71 59.23 -7.54
C LEU A 405 -5.04 58.84 -8.22
N ASP A 406 -5.80 57.81 -7.79
CA ASP A 406 -5.99 57.18 -6.47
C ASP A 406 -5.81 55.64 -6.44
#